data_AF-A0A5N6N6R9-F1
#
_entry.id   AF-A0A5N6N6R9-F1
#
_cell.length_a   1.000
_cell.length_b   1.000
_cell.length_c   1.000
_cell.angle_alpha   90.00
_cell.angle_beta   90.00
_cell.angle_gamma   90.00
#
_symmetry.space_group_name_H-M   'P 1'
#
loop_
_entity.id
_entity.type
_entity.pdbx_description
1 polymer ?
#
loop_
_entity_poly.entity_id
_entity_poly.type
_entity_poly.pdbx_seq_one_letter_code
_entity_poly.pdbx_strand_id
1 'polypeptide(L)'
;MDWAFVSRNWEKWACNSVGSAGQPLKAALLINYDPTGPSRLLSTIAEEEGLEADPIEVGEFLNFVKRGNYQSESFFIESNQYVVTSIHESWFCGRCISSSKPTGEGAIVYRTPSFLFLALYDGSIGAASRAMAAVDRFALQLERRNL
;
A
#
# COMPACT_ATOMS: atom_id res chain seq x y z
N MET A 1 13.21 -13.47 -7.04
CA MET A 1 13.16 -12.21 -6.28
C MET A 1 14.21 -12.26 -5.18
N ASP A 2 15.03 -11.21 -5.02
CA ASP A 2 16.04 -11.11 -3.96
C ASP A 2 15.39 -10.54 -2.68
N TRP A 3 14.84 -11.43 -1.85
CA TRP A 3 14.14 -11.04 -0.63
C TRP A 3 15.04 -10.34 0.40
N ALA A 4 16.33 -10.67 0.44
CA ALA A 4 17.27 -10.00 1.32
C ALA A 4 17.48 -8.54 0.91
N PHE A 5 17.47 -8.25 -0.40
CA PHE A 5 17.48 -6.89 -0.90
C PHE A 5 16.18 -6.15 -0.56
N VAL A 6 15.01 -6.77 -0.79
CA VAL A 6 13.71 -6.16 -0.49
C VAL A 6 13.63 -5.80 0.99
N SER A 7 13.92 -6.75 1.88
CA SER A 7 13.85 -6.57 3.32
C SER A 7 14.79 -5.47 3.82
N ARG A 8 16.05 -5.46 3.38
CA ARG A 8 17.01 -4.41 3.76
C ARG A 8 16.61 -3.00 3.31
N ASN A 9 16.03 -2.89 2.11
CA ASN A 9 15.57 -1.58 1.62
C ASN A 9 14.26 -1.18 2.28
N TRP A 10 13.37 -2.14 2.57
CA TRP A 10 12.17 -1.93 3.35
C TRP A 10 12.53 -1.35 4.73
N GLU A 11 13.35 -2.04 5.52
CA GLU A 11 13.74 -1.59 6.87
C GLU A 11 14.29 -0.15 6.83
N LYS A 12 15.21 0.13 5.90
CA LYS A 12 15.80 1.45 5.75
C LYS A 12 14.76 2.51 5.36
N TRP A 13 13.84 2.19 4.46
CA TRP A 13 12.81 3.11 4.00
C TRP A 13 11.75 3.34 5.08
N ALA A 14 11.27 2.27 5.72
CA ALA A 14 10.24 2.26 6.75
C ALA A 14 10.63 3.11 7.95
N CYS A 15 11.86 2.94 8.47
CA CYS A 15 12.41 3.76 9.55
C CYS A 15 12.42 5.28 9.26
N ASN A 16 12.42 5.68 7.98
CA ASN A 16 12.47 7.07 7.55
C ASN A 16 11.17 7.58 6.90
N SER A 17 10.13 6.74 6.83
CA SER A 17 8.92 7.06 6.07
C SER A 17 7.63 6.71 6.81
N VAL A 18 7.66 5.80 7.78
CA VAL A 18 6.48 5.30 8.50
C VAL A 18 6.61 5.61 9.99
N GLY A 19 5.57 6.18 10.61
CA GLY A 19 5.55 6.43 12.05
C GLY A 19 4.60 7.55 12.47
N SER A 20 4.65 7.92 13.76
CA SER A 20 3.66 8.76 14.42
C SER A 20 3.97 10.27 14.48
N ALA A 21 5.19 10.71 14.14
CA ALA A 21 5.56 12.13 14.17
C ALA A 21 6.55 12.52 13.06
N GLY A 22 6.15 13.48 12.20
CA GLY A 22 6.99 14.01 11.11
C GLY A 22 7.12 13.09 9.89
N GLN A 23 6.74 11.82 10.04
CA GLN A 23 6.77 10.85 8.95
C GLN A 23 5.62 11.05 7.96
N PRO A 24 5.85 10.78 6.67
CA PRO A 24 4.83 10.94 5.63
C PRO A 24 3.73 9.89 5.71
N LEU A 25 3.99 8.71 6.26
CA LEU A 25 3.05 7.59 6.35
C LEU A 25 2.81 7.21 7.81
N LYS A 26 1.58 6.78 8.10
CA LYS A 26 1.24 6.18 9.41
C LYS A 26 1.53 4.69 9.44
N ALA A 27 1.37 4.02 8.29
CA ALA A 27 1.54 2.59 8.16
C ALA A 27 1.78 2.19 6.71
N ALA A 28 2.35 1.02 6.49
CA ALA A 28 2.65 0.49 5.16
C ALA A 28 2.67 -1.04 5.15
N LEU A 29 2.35 -1.62 3.99
CA LEU A 29 2.32 -3.05 3.77
C LEU A 29 2.87 -3.38 2.38
N LEU A 30 3.83 -4.29 2.30
CA LEU A 30 4.34 -4.85 1.06
C LEU A 30 3.86 -6.30 0.94
N ILE A 31 3.18 -6.60 -0.15
CA ILE A 31 2.59 -7.91 -0.42
C ILE A 31 3.27 -8.50 -1.65
N ASN A 32 3.68 -9.77 -1.57
CA ASN A 32 4.09 -10.51 -2.75
C ASN A 32 2.86 -10.77 -3.63
N TYR A 33 2.87 -10.21 -4.84
CA TYR A 33 1.72 -10.23 -5.73
C TYR A 33 2.16 -10.70 -7.10
N ASP A 34 1.77 -11.93 -7.47
CA ASP A 34 1.88 -12.41 -8.84
C ASP A 34 0.48 -12.46 -9.46
N PRO A 35 0.10 -11.47 -10.29
CA PRO A 35 -1.20 -11.46 -10.98
C PRO A 35 -1.32 -12.58 -12.03
N THR A 36 -0.19 -13.11 -12.50
CA THR A 36 -0.11 -14.15 -13.55
C THR A 36 0.15 -15.54 -12.99
N GLY A 37 0.52 -15.61 -11.72
CA GLY A 37 0.88 -16.84 -11.03
C GLY A 37 -0.31 -17.76 -10.85
N PRO A 38 -0.10 -19.09 -10.82
CA PRO A 38 -1.14 -20.02 -10.46
C PRO A 38 -1.68 -19.65 -9.06
N SER A 39 -3.00 -19.70 -8.87
CA SER A 39 -3.70 -19.35 -7.61
C SER A 39 -3.19 -20.04 -6.33
N ARG A 40 -2.30 -21.02 -6.50
CA ARG A 40 -1.60 -21.79 -5.46
C ARG A 40 -0.38 -21.06 -4.87
N LEU A 41 0.18 -20.06 -5.55
CA LEU A 41 1.15 -19.15 -4.93
C LEU A 41 0.34 -18.14 -4.11
N LEU A 42 0.23 -18.42 -2.81
CA LEU A 42 -0.46 -17.53 -1.88
C LEU A 42 0.30 -16.19 -1.85
N SER A 43 -0.39 -15.11 -2.20
CA SER A 43 0.10 -13.77 -1.88
C SER A 43 0.31 -13.70 -0.38
N THR A 44 1.55 -13.49 0.04
CA THR A 44 1.92 -13.35 1.44
C THR A 44 2.27 -11.89 1.73
N ILE A 45 1.99 -11.48 2.96
CA ILE A 45 2.58 -10.27 3.53
C ILE A 45 4.09 -10.49 3.53
N ALA A 46 4.81 -9.66 2.78
CA ALA A 46 6.27 -9.71 2.70
C ALA A 46 6.88 -8.85 3.81
N GLU A 47 6.34 -7.65 4.02
CA GLU A 47 6.80 -6.71 5.02
C GLU A 47 5.62 -5.84 5.48
N GLU A 48 5.58 -5.45 6.75
CA GLU A 48 4.58 -4.55 7.33
C GLU A 48 5.23 -3.58 8.32
N GLU A 49 4.66 -2.39 8.47
CA GLU A 49 5.11 -1.39 9.43
C GLU A 49 3.93 -0.51 9.84
N GLY A 50 3.71 -0.30 11.14
CA GLY A 50 2.69 0.61 11.66
C GLY A 50 1.23 0.16 11.52
N LEU A 51 0.98 -1.07 11.04
CA LEU A 51 -0.32 -1.74 11.03
C LEU A 51 -0.13 -3.23 11.37
N GLU A 52 -1.17 -3.88 11.89
CA GLU A 52 -1.19 -5.32 12.16
C GLU A 52 -2.07 -5.99 11.10
N ALA A 53 -1.47 -6.52 10.03
CA ALA A 53 -2.23 -6.99 8.88
C ALA A 53 -2.91 -8.33 9.14
N ASP A 54 -4.25 -8.34 9.11
CA ASP A 54 -5.00 -9.59 9.14
C ASP A 54 -4.94 -10.31 7.76
N PRO A 55 -4.52 -11.58 7.70
CA PRO A 55 -4.39 -12.29 6.43
C PRO A 55 -5.72 -12.44 5.65
N ILE A 56 -6.86 -12.47 6.35
CA ILE A 56 -8.18 -12.57 5.71
C ILE A 56 -8.52 -11.23 5.06
N GLU A 57 -8.35 -10.12 5.79
CA GLU A 57 -8.57 -8.76 5.26
C GLU A 57 -7.64 -8.46 4.07
N VAL A 58 -6.36 -8.84 4.17
CA VAL A 58 -5.41 -8.72 3.06
C VAL A 58 -5.86 -9.54 1.85
N GLY A 59 -6.41 -10.74 2.07
CA GLY A 59 -7.00 -11.56 1.01
C GLY A 59 -8.17 -10.89 0.30
N GLU A 60 -9.08 -10.26 1.04
CA GLU A 60 -10.21 -9.50 0.48
C GLU A 60 -9.74 -8.28 -0.31
N PHE A 61 -8.77 -7.54 0.23
CA PHE A 61 -8.14 -6.41 -0.45
C PHE A 61 -7.47 -6.84 -1.76
N LEU A 62 -6.73 -7.95 -1.76
CA LEU A 62 -6.12 -8.49 -2.97
C LEU A 62 -7.17 -8.91 -4.02
N ASN A 63 -8.29 -9.49 -3.57
CA ASN A 63 -9.40 -9.82 -4.46
C ASN A 63 -10.02 -8.56 -5.08
N PHE A 64 -10.18 -7.49 -4.31
CA PHE A 64 -10.58 -6.17 -4.83
C PHE A 64 -9.59 -5.66 -5.88
N VAL A 65 -8.28 -5.72 -5.61
CA VAL A 65 -7.24 -5.30 -6.56
C VAL A 65 -7.31 -6.11 -7.85
N LYS A 66 -7.48 -7.44 -7.76
CA LYS A 66 -7.60 -8.34 -8.91
C LYS A 66 -8.85 -8.08 -9.74
N ARG A 67 -9.99 -7.75 -9.11
CA ARG A 67 -11.24 -7.42 -9.83
C ARG A 67 -11.12 -6.17 -10.67
N GLY A 68 -10.34 -5.18 -10.22
CA GLY A 68 -10.09 -3.96 -10.99
C GLY A 68 -11.26 -2.96 -11.05
N ASN A 69 -12.38 -3.25 -10.39
CA ASN A 69 -13.60 -2.41 -10.37
C ASN A 69 -13.47 -1.19 -9.43
N TYR A 70 -12.35 -0.49 -9.48
CA TYR A 70 -11.98 0.55 -8.52
C TYR A 70 -12.95 1.73 -8.45
N GLN A 71 -13.70 2.00 -9.53
CA GLN A 71 -14.63 3.13 -9.59
C GLN A 71 -15.98 2.86 -8.88
N SER A 72 -16.34 1.60 -8.68
CA SER A 72 -17.65 1.20 -8.14
C SER A 72 -17.57 0.47 -6.80
N GLU A 73 -16.39 -0.03 -6.43
CA GLU A 73 -16.18 -0.79 -5.20
C GLU A 73 -15.32 0.01 -4.20
N SER A 74 -15.56 -0.23 -2.91
CA SER A 74 -14.68 0.17 -1.82
C SER A 74 -13.85 -1.03 -1.35
N PHE A 75 -12.76 -0.76 -0.63
CA PHE A 75 -11.98 -1.78 0.05
C PHE A 75 -11.80 -1.45 1.53
N PHE A 76 -11.43 -2.45 2.32
CA PHE A 76 -11.21 -2.32 3.75
C PHE A 76 -9.75 -2.55 4.10
N ILE A 77 -9.23 -1.76 5.05
CA ILE A 77 -7.95 -1.97 5.73
C ILE A 77 -8.11 -1.59 7.21
N GLU A 78 -7.75 -2.47 8.13
CA GLU A 78 -7.96 -2.31 9.58
C GLU A 78 -9.38 -1.86 9.93
N SER A 79 -10.39 -2.50 9.31
CA SER A 79 -11.82 -2.14 9.44
C SER A 79 -12.21 -0.74 8.93
N ASN A 80 -11.29 0.00 8.32
CA ASN A 80 -11.59 1.28 7.68
C ASN A 80 -11.97 1.09 6.22
N GLN A 81 -13.06 1.71 5.80
CA GLN A 81 -13.55 1.65 4.43
C GLN A 81 -12.95 2.79 3.59
N TYR A 82 -12.39 2.44 2.43
CA TYR A 82 -11.76 3.37 1.50
C TYR A 82 -12.47 3.36 0.17
N VAL A 83 -12.66 4.56 -0.40
CA VAL A 83 -13.13 4.76 -1.78
C VAL A 83 -12.00 5.27 -2.64
N VAL A 84 -11.87 4.75 -3.85
CA VAL A 84 -10.82 5.17 -4.78
C VAL A 84 -11.17 6.54 -5.35
N THR A 85 -10.22 7.48 -5.28
CA THR A 85 -10.40 8.86 -5.73
C THR A 85 -9.58 9.20 -6.96
N SER A 86 -8.52 8.45 -7.24
CA SER A 86 -7.63 8.73 -8.37
C SER A 86 -6.96 7.44 -8.82
N ILE A 87 -6.93 7.18 -10.13
CA ILE A 87 -6.41 5.97 -10.74
C ILE A 87 -5.37 6.37 -11.78
N HIS A 88 -4.21 5.76 -11.70
CA HIS A 88 -3.11 5.85 -12.66
C HIS A 88 -2.73 4.44 -13.11
N GLU A 89 -1.81 4.32 -14.08
CA GLU A 89 -1.44 3.03 -14.67
C GLU A 89 -0.97 2.02 -13.60
N SER A 90 0.04 2.41 -12.81
CA SER A 90 0.65 1.54 -11.80
C SER A 90 0.17 1.79 -10.38
N TRP A 91 -0.69 2.79 -10.13
CA TRP A 91 -1.12 3.10 -8.76
C TRP A 91 -2.48 3.78 -8.70
N PHE A 92 -3.11 3.73 -7.54
CA PHE A 92 -4.33 4.48 -7.25
C PHE A 92 -4.32 5.00 -5.81
N CYS A 93 -5.07 6.08 -5.59
CA CYS A 93 -5.28 6.65 -4.26
C CYS A 93 -6.71 6.39 -3.80
N GLY A 94 -6.85 6.10 -2.51
CA GLY A 94 -8.13 6.00 -1.81
C GLY A 94 -8.23 7.01 -0.67
N ARG A 95 -9.46 7.40 -0.36
CA ARG A 95 -9.80 8.18 0.84
C ARG A 95 -10.67 7.35 1.75
N CYS A 96 -10.32 7.38 3.04
CA CYS A 96 -11.11 6.72 4.06
C CYS A 96 -12.42 7.49 4.27
N ILE A 97 -13.55 6.79 4.21
CA ILE A 97 -14.88 7.36 4.46
C ILE A 97 -15.40 7.05 5.87
N SER A 98 -14.83 6.04 6.54
CA SER A 98 -15.19 5.64 7.90
C SER A 98 -14.28 6.25 8.98
N SER A 99 -13.31 7.09 8.61
CA SER A 99 -12.33 7.62 9.57
C SER A 99 -12.99 8.54 10.60
N SER A 100 -12.64 8.33 11.87
CA SER A 100 -12.98 9.24 12.96
C SER A 100 -12.06 10.46 13.04
N LYS A 101 -10.97 10.51 12.25
CA LYS A 101 -9.97 11.59 12.30
C LYS A 101 -10.46 12.81 11.51
N PRO A 102 -10.48 14.01 12.11
CA PRO A 102 -10.98 15.23 11.45
C PRO A 102 -10.11 15.68 10.26
N THR A 103 -8.82 15.34 10.27
CA THR A 103 -7.90 15.63 9.16
C THR A 103 -8.05 14.66 7.99
N GLY A 104 -8.85 13.61 8.16
CA GLY A 104 -9.05 12.53 7.22
C GLY A 104 -7.85 11.60 7.09
N GLU A 105 -8.06 10.52 6.37
CA GLU A 105 -7.09 9.44 6.18
C GLU A 105 -7.16 8.98 4.71
N GLY A 106 -6.03 8.53 4.18
CA GLY A 106 -5.96 8.03 2.82
C GLY A 106 -5.01 6.86 2.68
N ALA A 107 -5.18 6.18 1.54
CA ALA A 107 -4.38 5.06 1.13
C ALA A 107 -3.78 5.34 -0.25
N ILE A 108 -2.56 4.87 -0.48
CA ILE A 108 -1.91 4.83 -1.77
C ILE A 108 -1.61 3.37 -2.04
N VAL A 109 -2.05 2.87 -3.18
CA VAL A 109 -1.81 1.49 -3.61
C VAL A 109 -1.00 1.52 -4.88
N TYR A 110 0.22 1.02 -4.81
CA TYR A 110 1.14 0.86 -5.92
C TYR A 110 1.19 -0.61 -6.34
N ARG A 111 1.10 -0.86 -7.64
CA ARG A 111 1.07 -2.19 -8.24
C ARG A 111 2.24 -2.34 -9.19
N THR A 112 2.99 -3.41 -9.02
CA THR A 112 4.01 -3.85 -9.96
C THR A 112 3.71 -5.28 -10.40
N PRO A 113 4.47 -5.84 -11.36
CA PRO A 113 4.29 -7.21 -11.80
C PRO A 113 4.51 -8.26 -10.70
N SER A 114 5.24 -7.92 -9.62
CA SER A 114 5.65 -8.88 -8.60
C SER A 114 5.29 -8.48 -7.16
N PHE A 115 4.84 -7.24 -6.94
CA PHE A 115 4.43 -6.79 -5.62
C PHE A 115 3.25 -5.82 -5.66
N LEU A 116 2.58 -5.76 -4.53
CA LEU A 116 1.61 -4.73 -4.23
C LEU A 116 2.05 -4.00 -2.97
N PHE A 117 2.14 -2.69 -3.08
CA PHE A 117 2.57 -1.83 -2.00
C PHE A 117 1.43 -0.91 -1.58
N LEU A 118 0.96 -1.09 -0.35
CA LEU A 118 -0.07 -0.28 0.29
C LEU A 118 0.59 0.65 1.30
N ALA A 119 0.26 1.94 1.23
CA ALA A 119 0.76 2.94 2.14
C ALA A 119 -0.40 3.80 2.66
N LEU A 120 -0.50 3.94 3.98
CA LEU A 120 -1.54 4.71 4.66
C LEU A 120 -0.97 6.01 5.22
N TYR A 121 -1.73 7.09 5.12
CA TYR A 121 -1.34 8.40 5.64
C TYR A 121 -2.51 9.11 6.30
N ASP A 122 -2.18 9.92 7.30
CA ASP A 122 -3.12 10.83 7.95
C ASP A 122 -3.02 12.23 7.35
N GLY A 123 -4.16 12.85 7.09
CA GLY A 123 -4.24 14.23 6.63
C GLY A 123 -4.90 14.41 5.27
N SER A 124 -4.85 15.66 4.81
CA SER A 124 -5.45 16.11 3.56
C SER A 124 -4.41 16.17 2.42
N ILE A 125 -4.47 17.20 1.59
CA ILE A 125 -3.68 17.32 0.35
C ILE A 125 -2.18 17.35 0.62
N GLY A 126 -1.72 18.16 1.58
CA GLY A 126 -0.29 18.30 1.87
C GLY A 126 0.34 17.02 2.41
N ALA A 127 -0.41 16.23 3.18
CA ALA A 127 0.04 14.92 3.66
C ALA A 127 0.06 13.90 2.54
N ALA A 128 -0.99 13.86 1.70
CA ALA A 128 -1.06 13.00 0.53
C ALA A 128 0.14 13.19 -0.41
N SER A 129 0.55 14.44 -0.68
CA SER A 129 1.72 14.71 -1.54
C SER A 129 3.02 14.18 -0.95
N ARG A 130 3.23 14.30 0.37
CA ARG A 130 4.42 13.75 1.05
C ARG A 130 4.41 12.23 1.06
N ALA A 131 3.25 11.63 1.33
CA ALA A 131 3.03 10.20 1.27
C ALA A 131 3.37 9.65 -0.14
N MET A 132 2.84 10.28 -1.19
CA MET A 132 3.12 9.89 -2.56
C MET A 132 4.60 10.01 -2.91
N ALA A 133 5.27 11.10 -2.49
CA ALA A 133 6.70 11.26 -2.72
C ALA A 133 7.55 10.18 -2.01
N ALA A 134 7.14 9.73 -0.83
CA ALA A 134 7.80 8.64 -0.11
C ALA A 134 7.57 7.28 -0.79
N VAL A 135 6.34 7.04 -1.27
CA VAL A 135 5.95 5.82 -1.99
C VAL A 135 6.67 5.72 -3.33
N ASP A 136 6.65 6.78 -4.13
CA ASP A 136 7.26 6.83 -5.46
C ASP A 136 8.77 6.58 -5.40
N ARG A 137 9.46 7.17 -4.41
CA ARG A 137 10.89 6.93 -4.18
C ARG A 137 11.21 5.46 -3.88
N PHE A 138 10.34 4.78 -3.14
CA PHE A 138 10.53 3.38 -2.79
C PHE A 138 10.22 2.47 -3.98
N ALA A 139 9.09 2.71 -4.67
CA ALA A 139 8.71 1.98 -5.88
C ALA A 139 9.82 2.04 -6.94
N LEU A 140 10.37 3.23 -7.22
CA LEU A 140 11.49 3.41 -8.15
C LEU A 140 12.76 2.62 -7.75
N GLN A 141 13.01 2.42 -6.45
CA GLN A 141 14.14 1.62 -5.98
C GLN A 141 13.94 0.13 -6.24
N LEU A 142 12.71 -0.36 -6.10
CA LEU A 142 12.34 -1.75 -6.37
C LEU A 142 12.33 -2.02 -7.88
N GLU A 143 11.71 -1.14 -8.68
CA GLU A 143 11.60 -1.29 -10.14
C GLU A 143 12.96 -1.29 -10.85
N ARG A 144 13.94 -0.51 -10.37
CA ARG A 144 15.31 -0.50 -10.92
C ARG A 144 16.00 -1.87 -10.90
N ARG A 145 15.48 -2.82 -10.13
CA ARG A 145 15.98 -4.20 -10.08
C ARG A 145 15.06 -5.22 -10.77
N ASN A 146 14.09 -4.76 -11.55
CA ASN A 146 13.04 -5.59 -12.15
C ASN A 146 12.32 -6.45 -11.11
N LEU A 147 12.11 -5.88 -9.92
CA LEU A 147 11.24 -6.44 -8.90
C LEU A 147 9.84 -5.86 -9.08
#